data_AF-F6DRI6-F1
#
_entry.id   AF-F6DRI6-F1
#
_cell.length_a   1.000
_cell.length_b   1.000
_cell.length_c   1.000
_cell.angle_alpha   90.00
_cell.angle_beta   90.00
_cell.angle_gamma   90.00
#
_symmetry.space_group_name_H-M   'P 1'
#
loop_
_entity.id
_entity.type
_entity.pdbx_description
1 polymer ?
#
loop_
_entity_poly.entity_id
_entity_poly.type
_entity_poly.pdbx_seq_one_letter_code
_entity_poly.pdbx_strand_id
1 'polypeptide(L)'
;MESVLKVLAYIINWVHDFVIGITKVFGFNATDKDLHFWLLGMTGLIIFIITDFLFRRISRWNISVVSFIYTMTLLLVIAFSLEIEQKITGRGNMEFEDIVAGLWGFLAIFGAYALIRATFYYARKLYNKF
;
A
#
# COMPACT_ATOMS: atom_id res chain seq x y z
N MET A 1 17.63 5.99 -11.66
CA MET A 1 16.40 5.62 -10.92
C MET A 1 16.39 5.95 -9.43
N GLU A 2 17.52 6.26 -8.76
CA GLU A 2 17.48 6.81 -7.38
C GLU A 2 16.64 8.11 -7.23
N SER A 3 16.32 8.77 -8.35
CA SER A 3 15.60 10.05 -8.40
C SER A 3 14.16 9.95 -7.92
N VAL A 4 13.41 8.89 -8.21
CA VAL A 4 11.97 8.83 -7.88
C VAL A 4 11.76 8.71 -6.37
N LEU A 5 12.51 7.83 -5.71
CA LEU A 5 12.47 7.68 -4.25
C LEU A 5 12.90 8.96 -3.54
N LYS A 6 13.94 9.64 -4.06
CA LYS A 6 14.38 10.94 -3.54
C LYS A 6 13.32 12.03 -3.72
N VAL A 7 12.64 12.07 -4.86
CA VAL A 7 11.53 13.01 -5.11
C VAL A 7 10.36 12.71 -4.16
N LEU A 8 9.98 11.44 -3.99
CA LEU A 8 8.93 11.05 -3.04
C LEU A 8 9.30 11.44 -1.61
N ALA A 9 10.52 11.17 -1.18
CA ALA A 9 11.02 11.57 0.13
C ALA A 9 11.01 13.09 0.31
N TYR A 10 11.42 13.85 -0.72
CA TYR A 10 11.37 15.31 -0.70
C TYR A 10 9.94 15.83 -0.54
N ILE A 11 8.98 15.27 -1.28
CA ILE A 11 7.56 15.64 -1.18
C ILE A 11 7.05 15.36 0.23
N ILE A 12 7.36 14.17 0.79
CA ILE A 12 6.94 13.79 2.15
C ILE A 12 7.53 14.75 3.19
N ASN A 13 8.83 15.06 3.09
CA ASN A 13 9.49 16.01 3.99
C ASN A 13 8.88 17.40 3.88
N TRP A 14 8.59 17.87 2.66
CA TRP A 14 7.94 19.17 2.45
C TRP A 14 6.56 19.24 3.10
N VAL A 15 5.77 18.16 3.00
CA VAL A 15 4.47 18.06 3.70
C VAL A 15 4.65 18.08 5.22
N HIS A 16 5.62 17.33 5.74
CA HIS A 16 5.92 17.30 7.19
C HIS A 16 6.33 18.69 7.71
N ASP A 17 7.23 19.37 7.01
CA ASP A 17 7.66 20.74 7.34
C ASP A 17 6.50 21.74 7.28
N PHE A 18 5.61 21.60 6.28
CA PHE A 18 4.41 22.44 6.15
C PHE A 18 3.47 22.28 7.35
N VAL A 19 3.23 21.04 7.80
CA VAL A 19 2.39 20.75 8.97
C VAL A 19 3.02 21.34 10.24
N ILE A 20 4.35 21.22 10.42
CA ILE A 20 5.07 21.86 11.53
C ILE A 20 4.96 23.39 11.47
N GLY A 21 5.04 23.97 10.27
CA GLY A 21 4.86 25.41 10.07
C GLY A 21 3.50 25.89 10.58
N ILE A 22 2.44 25.16 10.26
CA ILE A 22 1.08 25.46 10.72
C ILE A 22 0.97 25.38 12.24
N THR A 23 1.47 24.31 12.88
CA THR A 23 1.33 24.14 14.33
C THR A 23 2.03 25.25 15.11
N LYS A 24 3.19 25.72 14.63
CA LYS A 24 3.89 26.87 15.19
C LYS A 24 3.10 28.18 15.08
N VAL A 25 2.43 28.43 13.95
CA VAL A 25 1.59 29.64 13.74
C VAL A 25 0.40 29.66 14.71
N PHE A 26 -0.19 28.50 15.01
CA PHE A 26 -1.29 28.38 15.97
C PHE A 26 -0.83 28.35 17.44
N GLY A 27 0.46 28.51 17.73
CA GLY A 27 1.00 28.56 19.09
C GLY A 27 1.05 27.20 19.80
N PHE A 28 0.90 26.09 19.07
CA PHE A 28 1.05 24.76 19.64
C PHE A 28 2.53 24.40 19.76
N ASN A 29 3.04 24.33 21.00
CA ASN A 29 4.36 23.74 21.31
C ASN A 29 4.29 22.20 21.32
N ALA A 30 3.82 21.61 20.22
CA ALA A 30 3.77 20.16 20.06
C ALA A 30 5.18 19.63 19.74
N THR A 31 5.60 18.58 20.44
CA THR A 31 6.82 17.85 20.06
C THR A 31 6.56 17.04 18.78
N ASP A 32 7.63 16.63 18.10
CA ASP A 32 7.52 15.75 16.91
C ASP A 32 6.73 14.46 17.21
N LYS A 33 6.89 13.91 18.42
CA LYS A 33 6.11 12.76 18.90
C LYS A 33 4.63 13.07 19.06
N ASP A 34 4.29 14.23 19.62
CA ASP A 34 2.90 14.65 19.79
C ASP A 34 2.24 14.87 18.42
N LEU A 35 2.98 15.46 17.49
CA LEU A 35 2.50 15.67 16.13
C LEU A 35 2.25 14.34 15.43
N HIS A 36 3.17 13.38 15.53
CA HIS A 36 2.96 12.03 14.99
C HIS A 36 1.77 11.32 15.62
N PHE A 37 1.58 11.42 16.93
CA PHE A 37 0.42 10.84 17.60
C PHE A 37 -0.89 11.35 16.99
N TRP A 38 -1.07 12.67 16.93
CA TRP A 38 -2.30 13.27 16.43
C TRP A 38 -2.46 13.12 14.91
N LEU A 39 -1.39 13.33 14.15
CA LEU A 39 -1.42 13.23 12.69
C LEU A 39 -1.69 11.79 12.24
N LEU A 40 -0.98 10.80 12.79
CA LEU A 40 -1.23 9.39 12.44
C LEU A 40 -2.56 8.90 12.96
N GLY A 41 -2.95 9.30 14.18
CA GLY A 41 -4.26 8.93 14.75
C GLY A 41 -5.43 9.45 13.90
N MET A 42 -5.41 10.73 13.54
CA MET A 42 -6.46 11.34 12.72
C MET A 42 -6.43 10.82 11.28
N THR A 43 -5.26 10.77 10.65
CA THR A 43 -5.11 10.26 9.28
C THR A 43 -5.54 8.79 9.20
N GLY A 44 -5.17 7.98 10.20
CA GLY A 44 -5.58 6.58 10.30
C GLY A 44 -7.10 6.42 10.44
N LEU A 45 -7.76 7.25 11.26
CA LEU A 45 -9.21 7.23 11.38
C LEU A 45 -9.91 7.63 10.07
N ILE A 46 -9.41 8.66 9.38
CA ILE A 46 -9.95 9.10 8.09
C ILE A 46 -9.81 8.00 7.04
N ILE A 47 -8.61 7.40 6.93
CA ILE A 47 -8.35 6.28 6.03
C ILE A 47 -9.27 5.10 6.38
N PHE A 48 -9.43 4.78 7.66
CA PHE A 48 -10.34 3.73 8.10
C PHE A 48 -11.77 3.99 7.65
N ILE A 49 -12.35 5.17 7.93
CA ILE A 49 -13.72 5.50 7.54
C ILE A 49 -13.92 5.37 6.02
N ILE A 50 -12.97 5.89 5.23
CA ILE A 50 -13.03 5.82 3.76
C ILE A 50 -12.92 4.37 3.28
N THR A 51 -11.90 3.64 3.72
CA THR A 51 -11.65 2.26 3.28
C THR A 51 -12.76 1.32 3.72
N ASP A 52 -13.27 1.49 4.92
CA ASP A 52 -14.41 0.75 5.44
C ASP A 52 -15.66 0.96 4.59
N PHE A 53 -16.00 2.22 4.27
CA PHE A 53 -17.12 2.54 3.37
C PHE A 53 -16.94 1.89 1.98
N LEU A 54 -15.75 2.04 1.38
CA LEU A 54 -15.44 1.48 0.06
C LEU A 54 -15.44 -0.05 0.06
N PHE A 55 -14.81 -0.68 1.04
CA PHE A 55 -14.68 -2.13 1.13
C PHE A 55 -16.01 -2.80 1.42
N ARG A 56 -16.89 -2.19 2.23
CA ARG A 56 -18.29 -2.65 2.35
C ARG A 56 -19.03 -2.61 1.00
N ARG A 57 -18.75 -1.62 0.15
CA ARG A 57 -19.38 -1.51 -1.18
C ARG A 57 -18.86 -2.59 -2.13
N ILE A 58 -17.55 -2.81 -2.14
CA ILE A 58 -16.85 -3.76 -3.02
C ILE A 58 -17.12 -5.21 -2.59
N SER A 59 -17.15 -5.48 -1.28
CA SER A 59 -17.34 -6.84 -0.75
C SER A 59 -18.70 -7.43 -1.10
N ARG A 60 -19.71 -6.58 -1.36
CA ARG A 60 -21.01 -7.01 -1.90
C ARG A 60 -20.90 -7.72 -3.25
N TRP A 61 -19.86 -7.44 -4.03
CA TRP A 61 -19.62 -8.11 -5.31
C TRP A 61 -18.78 -9.35 -5.10
N ASN A 62 -17.62 -9.19 -4.44
CA ASN A 62 -16.75 -10.30 -4.10
C ASN A 62 -15.72 -9.90 -3.03
N ILE A 63 -15.71 -10.60 -1.90
CA ILE A 63 -14.74 -10.39 -0.83
C ILE A 63 -13.28 -10.58 -1.29
N SER A 64 -13.03 -11.43 -2.29
CA SER A 64 -11.69 -11.64 -2.84
C SER A 64 -11.08 -10.37 -3.44
N VAL A 65 -11.89 -9.40 -3.87
CA VAL A 65 -11.38 -8.10 -4.36
C VAL A 65 -10.81 -7.27 -3.21
N VAL A 66 -11.48 -7.29 -2.05
CA VAL A 66 -10.97 -6.66 -0.83
C VAL A 66 -9.68 -7.34 -0.38
N SER A 67 -9.65 -8.68 -0.39
CA SER A 67 -8.43 -9.44 -0.09
C SER A 67 -7.28 -9.08 -1.04
N PHE A 68 -7.55 -8.95 -2.34
CA PHE A 68 -6.54 -8.55 -3.33
C PHE A 68 -5.98 -7.16 -3.05
N ILE A 69 -6.85 -6.17 -2.79
CA ILE A 69 -6.43 -4.80 -2.46
C ILE A 69 -5.58 -4.79 -1.19
N TYR A 70 -6.02 -5.48 -0.14
CA TYR A 70 -5.28 -5.60 1.11
C TYR A 70 -3.89 -6.23 0.90
N THR A 71 -3.82 -7.35 0.18
CA THR A 71 -2.56 -8.02 -0.12
C THR A 71 -1.62 -7.14 -0.94
N MET A 72 -2.13 -6.43 -1.96
CA MET A 72 -1.34 -5.48 -2.75
C MET A 72 -0.73 -4.37 -1.88
N THR A 73 -1.53 -3.75 -1.00
CA THR A 73 -1.05 -2.71 -0.09
C THR A 73 0.02 -3.24 0.86
N LEU A 74 -0.18 -4.44 1.41
CA LEU A 74 0.81 -5.06 2.29
C LEU A 74 2.11 -5.39 1.56
N LEU A 75 2.02 -5.92 0.34
CA LEU A 75 3.20 -6.20 -0.49
C LEU A 75 3.98 -4.93 -0.83
N LEU A 76 3.30 -3.82 -1.08
CA LEU A 76 3.97 -2.52 -1.29
C LEU A 76 4.80 -2.14 -0.06
N VAL A 77 4.23 -2.21 1.15
CA VAL A 77 4.94 -1.91 2.40
C VAL A 77 6.12 -2.86 2.62
N ILE A 78 5.94 -4.15 2.37
CA ILE A 78 7.02 -5.15 2.49
C ILE A 78 8.14 -4.86 1.50
N ALA A 79 7.82 -4.63 0.23
CA ALA A 79 8.81 -4.34 -0.80
C ALA A 79 9.63 -3.09 -0.47
N PHE A 80 8.98 -1.98 -0.09
CA PHE A 80 9.69 -0.80 0.39
C PHE A 80 10.58 -1.09 1.59
N SER A 81 10.11 -1.91 2.54
CA SER A 81 10.89 -2.25 3.74
C SER A 81 12.14 -3.08 3.40
N LEU A 82 12.03 -4.00 2.44
CA LEU A 82 13.15 -4.80 1.95
C LEU A 82 14.20 -3.93 1.25
N GLU A 83 13.78 -3.03 0.37
CA GLU A 83 14.70 -2.11 -0.34
C GLU A 83 15.44 -1.18 0.63
N ILE A 84 14.74 -0.69 1.66
CA ILE A 84 15.34 0.13 2.72
C ILE A 84 16.37 -0.70 3.50
N GLU A 85 16.03 -1.93 3.88
CA GLU A 85 16.94 -2.83 4.60
C GLU A 85 18.20 -3.15 3.79
N GLN A 86 18.06 -3.43 2.50
CA GLN A 86 19.18 -3.71 1.60
C GLN A 86 20.14 -2.52 1.51
N LYS A 87 19.60 -1.30 1.46
CA LYS A 87 20.41 -0.07 1.44
C LYS A 87 21.13 0.17 2.76
N ILE A 88 20.48 -0.08 3.89
CA ILE A 88 21.06 0.09 5.23
C ILE A 88 22.16 -0.95 5.49
N THR A 89 21.95 -2.19 5.08
CA THR A 89 22.90 -3.29 5.30
C THR A 89 24.01 -3.37 4.24
N GLY A 90 23.91 -2.59 3.17
CA GLY A 90 24.86 -2.58 2.07
C GLY A 90 24.81 -3.84 1.20
N ARG A 91 23.72 -4.63 1.30
CA ARG A 91 23.51 -5.85 0.50
C ARG A 91 22.98 -5.57 -0.91
N GLY A 92 22.48 -4.36 -1.13
CA GLY A 92 21.95 -3.90 -2.42
C GLY A 92 21.79 -2.39 -2.44
N ASN A 93 21.31 -1.88 -3.57
CA ASN A 93 20.85 -0.50 -3.67
C ASN A 93 19.35 -0.43 -3.37
N MET A 94 18.87 0.73 -2.95
CA MET A 94 17.43 0.96 -2.85
C MET A 94 16.91 1.32 -4.25
N GLU A 95 16.19 0.42 -4.90
CA GLU A 95 15.74 0.63 -6.27
C GLU A 95 14.21 0.56 -6.38
N PHE A 96 13.60 1.62 -6.93
CA PHE A 96 12.15 1.62 -7.14
C PHE A 96 11.72 0.57 -8.17
N GLU A 97 12.60 0.22 -9.10
CA GLU A 97 12.32 -0.80 -10.12
C GLU A 97 12.16 -2.19 -9.50
N ASP A 98 12.90 -2.50 -8.44
CA ASP A 98 12.78 -3.78 -7.73
C ASP A 98 11.42 -3.89 -7.00
N ILE A 99 10.92 -2.79 -6.44
CA ILE A 99 9.55 -2.71 -5.91
C ILE A 99 8.53 -2.98 -7.01
N VAL A 100 8.67 -2.30 -8.15
CA VAL A 100 7.75 -2.44 -9.29
C VAL A 100 7.79 -3.86 -9.84
N ALA A 101 8.97 -4.47 -9.97
CA ALA A 101 9.15 -5.85 -10.41
C ALA A 101 8.49 -6.84 -9.44
N GLY A 102 8.64 -6.63 -8.13
CA GLY A 102 7.98 -7.44 -7.10
C GLY A 102 6.45 -7.40 -7.21
N LEU A 103 5.86 -6.22 -7.44
CA LEU A 103 4.42 -6.08 -7.67
C LEU A 103 3.97 -6.75 -8.97
N TRP A 104 4.73 -6.61 -10.06
CA TRP A 104 4.46 -7.32 -11.31
C TRP A 104 4.51 -8.83 -11.14
N GLY A 105 5.46 -9.35 -10.36
CA GLY A 105 5.56 -10.76 -10.02
C GLY A 105 4.29 -11.27 -9.32
N PHE A 106 3.79 -10.51 -8.33
CA PHE A 106 2.52 -10.84 -7.69
C PHE A 106 1.35 -10.82 -8.67
N LEU A 107 1.23 -9.79 -9.52
CA LEU A 107 0.15 -9.69 -10.51
C LEU A 107 0.17 -10.87 -11.50
N ALA A 108 1.34 -11.28 -11.97
CA ALA A 108 1.50 -12.41 -12.89
C ALA A 108 1.06 -13.73 -12.23
N ILE A 109 1.56 -14.02 -11.02
CA ILE A 109 1.22 -15.25 -10.29
C ILE A 109 -0.27 -15.27 -9.89
N PHE A 110 -0.79 -14.13 -9.43
CA PHE A 110 -2.22 -14.00 -9.11
C PHE A 110 -3.09 -14.18 -10.36
N GLY A 111 -2.66 -13.66 -11.51
CA GLY A 111 -3.33 -13.87 -12.80
C GLY A 111 -3.40 -15.35 -13.17
N ALA A 112 -2.30 -16.09 -13.03
CA ALA A 112 -2.29 -17.55 -13.24
C ALA A 112 -3.24 -18.27 -12.28
N TYR A 113 -3.23 -17.92 -10.98
CA TYR A 113 -4.18 -18.47 -10.00
C TYR A 113 -5.64 -18.19 -10.38
N ALA A 114 -5.96 -16.95 -10.78
CA ALA A 114 -7.31 -16.57 -11.18
C ALA A 114 -7.78 -17.33 -12.42
N LEU A 115 -6.90 -17.54 -13.40
CA LEU A 115 -7.17 -18.36 -14.58
C LEU A 115 -7.47 -19.81 -14.22
N ILE A 116 -6.65 -20.44 -13.37
CA ILE A 116 -6.87 -21.81 -12.88
C ILE A 116 -8.23 -21.91 -12.18
N ARG A 117 -8.56 -20.96 -11.30
CA ARG A 117 -9.85 -20.98 -10.61
C ARG A 117 -11.02 -20.81 -11.59
N ALA A 118 -10.87 -19.96 -12.60
CA ALA A 118 -11.88 -19.77 -13.63
C ALA A 118 -12.11 -21.04 -14.45
N THR A 119 -11.04 -21.74 -14.88
CA THR A 119 -11.17 -22.99 -15.65
C THR A 119 -11.89 -24.07 -14.85
N PHE A 120 -11.55 -24.26 -13.57
CA PHE A 120 -12.26 -25.21 -12.70
C PHE A 120 -13.74 -24.85 -12.53
N TYR A 121 -14.07 -23.57 -12.38
CA TYR A 121 -15.47 -23.12 -12.28
C TYR A 121 -16.26 -23.43 -13.56
N TYR A 122 -15.70 -23.10 -14.74
CA TYR A 122 -16.36 -23.38 -16.01
C TYR A 122 -16.47 -24.88 -16.31
N ALA A 123 -15.44 -25.68 -15.99
CA ALA A 123 -15.47 -27.13 -16.15
C ALA A 123 -16.60 -27.77 -15.31
N ARG A 124 -16.73 -27.37 -14.03
CA ARG A 124 -17.81 -27.86 -13.16
C ARG A 124 -19.19 -27.41 -13.64
N LYS A 125 -19.31 -26.19 -14.14
CA LYS A 125 -20.57 -25.67 -14.70
C LYS A 125 -21.01 -26.43 -15.95
N LEU A 126 -20.06 -26.85 -16.80
CA LEU A 126 -20.34 -27.68 -17.97
C LEU A 126 -20.72 -29.10 -17.55
N TYR A 127 -19.99 -29.72 -16.63
CA TYR A 127 -20.30 -31.06 -16.12
C TYR A 127 -21.69 -31.15 -15.48
N ASN A 128 -22.07 -30.17 -14.66
CA ASN A 128 -23.39 -30.15 -14.00
C ASN A 128 -24.56 -29.81 -14.95
N LYS A 129 -24.31 -29.45 -16.21
CA LYS A 129 -25.33 -29.13 -17.21
C LYS A 129 -25.74 -30.36 -18.04
N PHE A 130 -24.95 -31.43 -17.98
CA PHE A 130 -25.26 -32.75 -18.54
C PHE A 130 -25.71 -33.69 -17.43
#